data_AF-I7APH1-F1
#
_entry.id   AF-I7APH1-F1
#
_cell.length_a   1.000
_cell.length_b   1.000
_cell.length_c   1.000
_cell.angle_alpha   90.00
_cell.angle_beta   90.00
_cell.angle_gamma   90.00
#
_symmetry.space_group_name_H-M   'P 1'
#
loop_
_entity.id
_entity.type
_entity.pdbx_description
1 polymer ?
#
loop_
_entity_poly.entity_id
_entity_poly.type
_entity_poly.pdbx_seq_one_letter_code
_entity_poly.pdbx_strand_id
1 'polypeptide(L)'
;MALTYKERLEFLESLKKTPIDLAVADRMVLYARDRALTRPTLLSLVKELTNLDAYISVMHGILTQEEWEEVISDYDTPIEGSHANLREKIKMFLFAYENLSDAIHDFKIDEVLKAFEVSLLSKTRNIQFLLFRLCCRNPQAVFGFLFKLTYKNPTVYLPYLSSLIVRCRIDEGVKSGYVRDYLSYIRSLSRSSSILYVSACQCLLYISCFRREIFMAAKDVIDQIFDSGIARYMNRNVVEMFCDLFGYECKMFSSYDHDCLYFFPFDLPILEKVGDGIHEFYIHFRR
;
A
#
# COMPACT_ATOMS: atom_id res chain seq x y z
N MET A 1 -28.75 -5.96 -13.16
CA MET A 1 -29.55 -7.18 -13.00
C MET A 1 -30.11 -7.18 -11.57
N ALA A 2 -31.39 -7.43 -11.37
CA ALA A 2 -31.97 -7.49 -10.03
C ALA A 2 -32.00 -8.97 -9.57
N LEU A 3 -31.23 -9.29 -8.53
CA LEU A 3 -31.22 -10.62 -7.92
C LEU A 3 -32.47 -10.83 -7.07
N THR A 4 -33.00 -12.04 -7.09
CA THR A 4 -34.05 -12.49 -6.17
C THR A 4 -33.51 -12.61 -4.75
N TYR A 5 -34.41 -12.61 -3.75
CA TYR A 5 -34.01 -12.77 -2.34
C TYR A 5 -33.29 -14.10 -2.09
N LYS A 6 -33.74 -15.17 -2.76
CA LYS A 6 -33.12 -16.51 -2.67
C LYS A 6 -31.69 -16.50 -3.21
N GLU A 7 -31.46 -15.92 -4.39
CA GLU A 7 -30.12 -15.83 -4.99
C GLU A 7 -29.17 -14.99 -4.12
N ARG A 8 -29.67 -13.89 -3.52
CA ARG A 8 -28.89 -13.09 -2.57
C ARG A 8 -28.46 -13.92 -1.36
N LEU A 9 -29.39 -14.70 -0.78
CA LEU A 9 -29.10 -15.53 0.38
C LEU A 9 -28.09 -16.63 0.05
N GLU A 10 -28.30 -17.35 -1.05
CA GLU A 10 -27.38 -18.41 -1.52
C GLU A 10 -25.97 -17.86 -1.77
N PHE A 11 -25.88 -16.66 -2.36
CA PHE A 11 -24.59 -16.01 -2.57
C PHE A 11 -23.93 -15.59 -1.25
N LEU A 12 -24.67 -14.98 -0.32
CA LEU A 12 -24.15 -14.63 1.01
C LEU A 12 -23.68 -15.88 1.78
N GLU A 13 -24.36 -17.01 1.63
CA GLU A 13 -23.94 -18.28 2.20
C GLU A 13 -22.67 -18.82 1.53
N SER A 14 -22.53 -18.66 0.21
CA SER A 14 -21.28 -19.01 -0.48
C SER A 14 -20.09 -18.17 -0.03
N LEU A 15 -20.29 -16.87 0.27
CA LEU A 15 -19.23 -15.98 0.75
C LEU A 15 -18.72 -16.37 2.15
N LYS A 16 -19.50 -17.13 2.92
CA LYS A 16 -19.07 -17.65 4.23
C LYS A 16 -18.15 -18.87 4.09
N LYS A 17 -18.12 -19.52 2.93
CA LYS A 17 -17.20 -20.63 2.65
C LYS A 17 -15.85 -20.03 2.27
N THR A 18 -14.83 -20.26 3.09
CA THR A 18 -13.46 -19.82 2.82
C THR A 18 -12.57 -21.01 2.41
N PRO A 19 -11.73 -20.86 1.37
CA PRO A 19 -11.56 -19.68 0.51
C PRO A 19 -12.69 -19.54 -0.54
N ILE A 20 -12.98 -18.30 -0.97
CA ILE A 20 -13.83 -18.05 -2.14
C ILE A 20 -13.04 -18.31 -3.43
N ASP A 21 -13.73 -18.71 -4.49
CA ASP A 21 -13.13 -18.90 -5.81
C ASP A 21 -12.97 -17.56 -6.54
N LEU A 22 -11.73 -17.15 -6.81
CA LEU A 22 -11.42 -15.91 -7.53
C LEU A 22 -11.58 -16.05 -9.05
N ALA A 23 -11.76 -17.26 -9.59
CA ALA A 23 -12.05 -17.47 -11.01
C ALA A 23 -13.41 -16.87 -11.44
N VAL A 24 -14.30 -16.57 -10.47
CA VAL A 24 -15.61 -15.94 -10.70
C VAL A 24 -15.66 -14.48 -10.23
N ALA A 25 -14.51 -13.80 -10.13
CA ALA A 25 -14.42 -12.43 -9.65
C ALA A 25 -15.27 -11.43 -10.44
N ASP A 26 -15.42 -11.61 -11.75
CA ASP A 26 -16.30 -10.82 -12.63
C ASP A 26 -17.77 -10.84 -12.14
N ARG A 27 -18.28 -12.03 -11.82
CA ARG A 27 -19.63 -12.23 -11.28
C ARG A 27 -19.76 -11.64 -9.89
N MET A 28 -18.73 -11.78 -9.07
CA MET A 28 -18.72 -11.20 -7.72
C MET A 28 -18.78 -9.67 -7.78
N VAL A 29 -17.97 -9.04 -8.64
CA VAL A 29 -18.00 -7.59 -8.87
C VAL A 29 -19.39 -7.14 -9.36
N LEU A 30 -20.01 -7.90 -10.25
CA LEU A 30 -21.38 -7.63 -10.69
C LEU A 30 -22.38 -7.68 -9.53
N TYR A 31 -22.27 -8.68 -8.64
CA TYR A 31 -23.14 -8.84 -7.48
C TYR A 31 -22.90 -7.77 -6.42
N ALA A 32 -21.67 -7.26 -6.28
CA ALA A 32 -21.34 -6.17 -5.38
C ALA A 32 -22.07 -4.86 -5.73
N ARG A 33 -22.62 -4.73 -6.94
CA ARG A 33 -23.49 -3.58 -7.32
C ARG A 33 -24.86 -3.62 -6.63
N ASP A 34 -25.28 -4.77 -6.11
CA ASP A 34 -26.46 -4.86 -5.24
C ASP A 34 -26.12 -4.33 -3.85
N ARG A 35 -26.87 -3.33 -3.37
CA ARG A 35 -26.64 -2.65 -2.08
C ARG A 35 -26.57 -3.61 -0.89
N ALA A 36 -27.34 -4.69 -0.89
CA ALA A 36 -27.33 -5.66 0.21
C ALA A 36 -26.08 -6.55 0.21
N LEU A 37 -25.44 -6.69 -0.96
CA LEU A 37 -24.29 -7.56 -1.18
C LEU A 37 -22.97 -6.80 -1.27
N THR A 38 -22.98 -5.48 -1.53
CA THR A 38 -21.77 -4.68 -1.74
C THR A 38 -20.69 -4.94 -0.70
N ARG A 39 -21.01 -4.70 0.57
CA ARG A 39 -20.05 -4.81 1.67
C ARG A 39 -19.50 -6.23 1.87
N PRO A 40 -20.33 -7.29 2.05
CA PRO A 40 -19.80 -8.63 2.24
C PRO A 40 -18.98 -9.12 1.04
N THR A 41 -19.38 -8.73 -0.19
CA THR A 41 -18.64 -9.12 -1.40
C THR A 41 -17.28 -8.46 -1.48
N LEU A 42 -17.21 -7.14 -1.26
CA LEU A 42 -15.94 -6.40 -1.26
C LEU A 42 -15.01 -6.91 -0.16
N LEU A 43 -15.54 -7.17 1.04
CA LEU A 43 -14.75 -7.74 2.14
C LEU A 43 -14.12 -9.09 1.74
N SER A 44 -14.89 -10.00 1.15
CA SER A 44 -14.38 -11.31 0.73
C SER A 44 -13.39 -11.21 -0.43
N LEU A 45 -13.69 -10.39 -1.45
CA LEU A 45 -12.80 -10.17 -2.60
C LEU A 45 -11.46 -9.58 -2.17
N VAL A 46 -11.48 -8.47 -1.42
CA VAL A 46 -10.26 -7.80 -0.96
C VAL A 46 -9.45 -8.72 -0.04
N LYS A 47 -10.11 -9.49 0.83
CA LYS A 47 -9.43 -10.48 1.68
C LYS A 47 -8.70 -11.54 0.87
N GLU A 48 -9.36 -12.22 -0.08
CA GLU A 48 -8.70 -13.29 -0.83
C GLU A 48 -7.65 -12.76 -1.81
N LEU A 49 -7.87 -11.58 -2.42
CA LEU A 49 -6.83 -10.89 -3.18
C LEU A 49 -5.61 -10.58 -2.31
N THR A 50 -5.82 -10.16 -1.05
CA THR A 50 -4.72 -9.88 -0.11
C THR A 50 -3.97 -11.16 0.25
N ASN A 51 -4.68 -12.28 0.49
CA ASN A 51 -4.05 -13.57 0.78
C ASN A 51 -3.19 -14.04 -0.40
N LEU A 52 -3.71 -13.91 -1.62
CA LEU A 52 -3.02 -14.30 -2.83
C LEU A 52 -1.81 -13.40 -3.10
N ASP A 53 -1.94 -12.09 -2.92
CA ASP A 53 -0.83 -11.15 -3.06
C ASP A 53 0.24 -11.35 -1.98
N ALA A 54 -0.14 -11.66 -0.74
CA ALA A 54 0.83 -11.98 0.31
C ALA A 54 1.66 -13.20 -0.09
N TYR A 55 1.04 -14.24 -0.65
CA TYR A 55 1.76 -15.39 -1.19
C TYR A 55 2.70 -15.00 -2.34
N ILE A 56 2.22 -14.24 -3.34
CA ILE A 56 3.04 -13.79 -4.47
C ILE A 56 4.23 -12.94 -3.98
N SER A 57 4.00 -12.04 -3.03
CA SER A 57 5.01 -11.17 -2.43
C SER A 57 6.09 -11.95 -1.69
N VAL A 58 5.72 -13.02 -0.98
CA VAL A 58 6.67 -13.93 -0.32
C VAL A 58 7.48 -14.70 -1.35
N MET A 59 6.83 -15.25 -2.38
CA MET A 59 7.52 -16.01 -3.42
C MET A 59 8.53 -15.14 -4.18
N HIS A 60 8.18 -13.91 -4.56
CA HIS A 60 9.12 -12.94 -5.13
C HIS A 60 10.32 -12.68 -4.22
N GLY A 61 10.16 -12.74 -2.89
CA GLY A 61 11.25 -12.54 -1.94
C GLY A 61 12.21 -13.74 -1.83
N ILE A 62 11.79 -14.92 -2.28
CA ILE A 62 12.54 -16.18 -2.16
C ILE A 62 13.21 -16.57 -3.49
N LEU A 63 12.52 -16.33 -4.60
CA LEU A 63 13.02 -16.67 -5.93
C LEU A 63 14.17 -15.76 -6.36
N THR A 64 15.07 -16.31 -7.15
CA THR A 64 16.06 -15.54 -7.91
C THR A 64 15.38 -14.72 -9.01
N GLN A 65 16.10 -13.73 -9.55
CA GLN A 65 15.57 -12.89 -10.63
C GLN A 65 15.23 -13.72 -11.88
N GLU A 66 16.07 -14.70 -12.24
CA GLU A 66 15.83 -15.58 -13.40
C GLU A 66 14.58 -16.46 -13.21
N GLU A 67 14.40 -17.05 -12.03
CA GLU A 67 13.20 -17.84 -11.70
C GLU A 67 11.93 -16.97 -11.70
N TRP A 68 12.02 -15.75 -11.19
CA TRP A 68 10.90 -14.81 -11.22
C TRP A 68 10.51 -14.45 -12.65
N GLU A 69 11.49 -14.14 -13.50
CA GLU A 69 11.29 -13.84 -14.93
C GLU A 69 10.64 -15.02 -15.67
N GLU A 70 11.04 -16.25 -15.36
CA GLU A 70 10.41 -17.46 -15.91
C GLU A 70 8.93 -17.58 -15.50
N VAL A 71 8.63 -17.32 -14.22
CA VAL A 71 7.26 -17.41 -13.69
C VAL A 71 6.32 -16.40 -14.35
N ILE A 72 6.76 -15.15 -14.53
CA ILE A 72 5.95 -14.06 -15.11
C ILE A 72 5.92 -14.07 -16.64
N SER A 73 6.83 -14.81 -17.27
CA SER A 73 6.91 -14.95 -18.73
C SER A 73 5.61 -15.51 -19.33
N ASP A 74 5.18 -14.91 -20.43
CA ASP A 74 4.02 -15.36 -21.21
C ASP A 74 4.31 -16.62 -22.06
N TYR A 75 5.56 -17.08 -22.12
CA TYR A 75 5.91 -18.26 -22.89
C TYR A 75 5.37 -19.55 -22.24
N ASP A 76 4.75 -20.40 -23.06
CA ASP A 76 4.35 -21.78 -22.73
C ASP A 76 5.56 -22.73 -22.62
N THR A 77 6.63 -22.29 -21.96
CA THR A 77 7.62 -23.22 -21.43
C THR A 77 6.92 -24.05 -20.36
N PRO A 78 6.96 -25.40 -20.45
CA PRO A 78 6.46 -26.25 -19.37
C PRO A 78 7.28 -25.95 -18.12
N ILE A 79 6.67 -25.23 -17.17
CA ILE A 79 7.28 -25.05 -15.88
C ILE A 79 6.90 -26.28 -15.05
N GLU A 80 7.88 -27.08 -14.65
CA GLU A 80 7.65 -28.22 -13.76
C GLU A 80 7.57 -27.76 -12.29
N GLY A 81 6.77 -28.45 -11.48
CA GLY A 81 6.79 -28.31 -10.02
C GLY A 81 6.12 -27.06 -9.44
N SER A 82 6.75 -26.47 -8.41
CA SER A 82 6.19 -25.39 -7.57
C SER A 82 5.96 -24.06 -8.30
N HIS A 83 6.68 -23.81 -9.39
CA HIS A 83 6.63 -22.56 -10.15
C HIS A 83 5.38 -22.44 -11.04
N ALA A 84 4.84 -23.56 -11.57
CA ALA A 84 3.58 -23.56 -12.33
C ALA A 84 2.38 -23.10 -11.49
N ASN A 85 2.31 -23.57 -10.24
CA ASN A 85 1.27 -23.17 -9.29
C ASN A 85 1.35 -21.66 -8.97
N LEU A 86 2.55 -21.09 -8.88
CA LEU A 86 2.72 -19.65 -8.71
C LEU A 86 2.24 -18.85 -9.92
N ARG A 87 2.56 -19.31 -11.15
CA ARG A 87 2.08 -18.66 -12.39
C ARG A 87 0.55 -18.65 -12.46
N GLU A 88 -0.13 -19.75 -12.14
CA GLU A 88 -1.59 -19.81 -12.09
C GLU A 88 -2.17 -18.85 -11.04
N LYS A 89 -1.55 -18.78 -9.85
CA LYS A 89 -1.92 -17.83 -8.80
C LYS A 89 -1.76 -16.38 -9.24
N ILE A 90 -0.69 -16.04 -9.95
CA ILE A 90 -0.50 -14.69 -10.52
C ILE A 90 -1.58 -14.37 -11.55
N LYS A 91 -1.88 -15.29 -12.47
CA LYS A 91 -2.96 -15.11 -13.46
C LYS A 91 -4.32 -14.89 -12.78
N MET A 92 -4.64 -15.69 -11.77
CA MET A 92 -5.88 -15.54 -10.99
C MET A 92 -5.93 -14.23 -10.20
N PHE A 93 -4.80 -13.80 -9.62
CA PHE A 93 -4.69 -12.50 -8.96
C PHE A 93 -4.97 -11.36 -9.94
N LEU A 94 -4.28 -11.35 -11.09
CA LEU A 94 -4.41 -10.30 -12.09
C LEU A 94 -5.83 -10.21 -12.65
N PHE A 95 -6.46 -11.35 -12.94
CA PHE A 95 -7.85 -11.41 -13.38
C PHE A 95 -8.81 -10.78 -12.35
N ALA A 96 -8.72 -11.19 -11.08
CA ALA A 96 -9.59 -10.66 -10.03
C ALA A 96 -9.27 -9.20 -9.69
N TYR A 97 -8.00 -8.81 -9.72
CA TYR A 97 -7.54 -7.45 -9.51
C TYR A 97 -8.09 -6.51 -10.57
N GLU A 98 -7.97 -6.86 -11.85
CA GLU A 98 -8.43 -6.03 -12.97
C GLU A 98 -9.95 -5.81 -12.90
N ASN A 99 -10.72 -6.88 -12.73
CA ASN A 99 -12.18 -6.80 -12.59
C ASN A 99 -12.62 -5.90 -11.43
N LEU A 100 -11.97 -6.03 -10.26
CA LEU A 100 -12.26 -5.15 -9.13
C LEU A 100 -11.81 -3.72 -9.42
N SER A 101 -10.63 -3.55 -10.01
CA SER A 101 -10.01 -2.25 -10.26
C SER A 101 -10.82 -1.39 -11.23
N ASP A 102 -11.45 -2.00 -12.24
CA ASP A 102 -12.27 -1.29 -13.21
C ASP A 102 -13.59 -0.82 -12.60
N ALA A 103 -14.16 -1.62 -11.70
CA ALA A 103 -15.42 -1.32 -11.03
C ALA A 103 -15.26 -0.56 -9.70
N ILE A 104 -14.04 -0.38 -9.19
CA ILE A 104 -13.81 0.07 -7.80
C ILE A 104 -14.43 1.45 -7.53
N HIS A 105 -14.52 2.30 -8.55
CA HIS A 105 -15.09 3.63 -8.48
C HIS A 105 -16.62 3.67 -8.58
N ASP A 106 -17.27 2.56 -8.96
CA ASP A 106 -18.73 2.44 -9.01
C ASP A 106 -19.33 2.22 -7.62
N PHE A 107 -18.50 1.79 -6.65
CA PHE A 107 -18.93 1.49 -5.30
C PHE A 107 -18.85 2.70 -4.37
N LYS A 108 -19.63 2.66 -3.29
CA LYS A 108 -19.51 3.65 -2.22
C LYS A 108 -18.13 3.57 -1.59
N ILE A 109 -17.41 4.69 -1.60
CA ILE A 109 -16.03 4.75 -1.13
C ILE A 109 -15.85 4.23 0.30
N ASP A 110 -16.76 4.54 1.21
CA ASP A 110 -16.70 4.08 2.60
C ASP A 110 -16.73 2.54 2.71
N GLU A 111 -17.52 1.88 1.86
CA GLU A 111 -17.59 0.40 1.85
C GLU A 111 -16.30 -0.21 1.30
N VAL A 112 -15.72 0.42 0.27
CA VAL A 112 -14.43 -0.01 -0.29
C VAL A 112 -13.32 0.17 0.74
N LEU A 113 -13.19 1.36 1.33
CA LEU A 113 -12.17 1.64 2.35
C LEU A 113 -12.31 0.70 3.56
N LYS A 114 -13.54 0.39 3.98
CA LYS A 114 -13.79 -0.55 5.06
C LYS A 114 -13.28 -1.96 4.74
N ALA A 115 -13.31 -2.37 3.47
CA ALA A 115 -12.76 -3.67 3.05
C ALA A 115 -11.23 -3.74 3.17
N PHE A 116 -10.52 -2.61 3.03
CA PHE A 116 -9.06 -2.55 3.17
C PHE A 116 -8.56 -2.48 4.61
N GLU A 117 -9.39 -2.13 5.60
CA GLU A 117 -8.94 -1.86 6.98
C GLU A 117 -8.12 -3.00 7.60
N VAL A 118 -8.49 -4.25 7.35
CA VAL A 118 -7.74 -5.42 7.85
C VAL A 118 -6.65 -5.85 6.87
N SER A 119 -6.91 -5.75 5.56
CA SER A 119 -5.99 -6.19 4.51
C SER A 119 -4.65 -5.46 4.51
N LEU A 120 -4.64 -4.18 4.89
CA LEU A 120 -3.42 -3.39 4.97
C LEU A 120 -2.44 -3.85 6.07
N LEU A 121 -2.88 -4.71 7.00
CA LEU A 121 -1.99 -5.35 7.98
C LEU A 121 -1.05 -6.37 7.33
N SER A 122 -1.42 -6.90 6.16
CA SER A 122 -0.59 -7.82 5.38
C SER A 122 0.42 -7.05 4.55
N LYS A 123 1.70 -7.43 4.64
CA LYS A 123 2.75 -6.86 3.79
C LYS A 123 2.62 -7.42 2.38
N THR A 124 2.05 -6.59 1.52
CA THR A 124 1.68 -6.93 0.15
C THR A 124 2.37 -5.95 -0.81
N ARG A 125 2.55 -6.34 -2.07
CA ARG A 125 3.28 -5.55 -3.07
C ARG A 125 2.40 -5.08 -4.23
N ASN A 126 1.16 -5.55 -4.35
CA ASN A 126 0.30 -5.25 -5.50
C ASN A 126 -1.10 -4.72 -5.10
N ILE A 127 -1.79 -5.34 -4.14
CA ILE A 127 -3.20 -5.09 -3.85
C ILE A 127 -3.47 -3.67 -3.34
N GLN A 128 -2.52 -3.08 -2.62
CA GLN A 128 -2.58 -1.70 -2.13
C GLN A 128 -2.72 -0.69 -3.27
N PHE A 129 -2.33 -1.02 -4.50
CA PHE A 129 -2.50 -0.12 -5.64
C PHE A 129 -3.97 0.11 -6.04
N LEU A 130 -4.90 -0.72 -5.56
CA LEU A 130 -6.33 -0.37 -5.60
C LEU A 130 -6.63 0.87 -4.75
N LEU A 131 -6.02 0.97 -3.55
CA LEU A 131 -6.11 2.16 -2.70
C LEU A 131 -5.42 3.36 -3.35
N PHE A 132 -4.29 3.14 -4.05
CA PHE A 132 -3.61 4.16 -4.83
C PHE A 132 -4.53 4.75 -5.92
N ARG A 133 -5.18 3.90 -6.73
CA ARG A 133 -6.13 4.34 -7.76
C ARG A 133 -7.33 5.08 -7.16
N LEU A 134 -7.86 4.61 -6.03
CA LEU A 134 -8.90 5.33 -5.29
C LEU A 134 -8.45 6.73 -4.85
N CYS A 135 -7.21 6.87 -4.38
CA CYS A 135 -6.63 8.14 -3.94
C CYS A 135 -6.57 9.16 -5.08
N CYS A 136 -6.24 8.70 -6.29
CA CYS A 136 -6.17 9.57 -7.47
C CYS A 136 -7.51 10.28 -7.77
N ARG A 137 -8.65 9.65 -7.45
CA ARG A 137 -9.99 10.26 -7.64
C ARG A 137 -10.60 10.86 -6.37
N ASN A 138 -10.28 10.30 -5.20
CA ASN A 138 -10.89 10.66 -3.92
C ASN A 138 -9.83 10.84 -2.83
N PRO A 139 -8.90 11.81 -3.00
CA PRO A 139 -7.77 11.95 -2.09
C PRO A 139 -8.23 12.21 -0.66
N GLN A 140 -9.28 13.03 -0.44
CA GLN A 140 -9.68 13.35 0.92
C GLN A 140 -10.19 12.15 1.72
N ALA A 141 -10.98 11.29 1.08
CA ALA A 141 -11.50 10.10 1.72
C ALA A 141 -10.37 9.10 2.04
N VAL A 142 -9.43 8.89 1.10
CA VAL A 142 -8.33 7.94 1.29
C VAL A 142 -7.34 8.41 2.36
N PHE A 143 -6.90 9.67 2.32
CA PHE A 143 -6.00 10.19 3.35
C PHE A 143 -6.68 10.28 4.70
N GLY A 144 -7.92 10.74 4.77
CA GLY A 144 -8.68 10.76 6.03
C GLY A 144 -8.82 9.37 6.65
N PHE A 145 -9.05 8.35 5.81
CA PHE A 145 -9.04 6.96 6.24
C PHE A 145 -7.68 6.51 6.77
N LEU A 146 -6.59 6.75 6.04
CA LEU A 146 -5.24 6.38 6.46
C LEU A 146 -4.82 7.08 7.76
N PHE A 147 -5.09 8.39 7.91
CA PHE A 147 -4.83 9.11 9.17
C PHE A 147 -5.60 8.49 10.34
N LYS A 148 -6.89 8.17 10.16
CA LYS A 148 -7.69 7.48 11.19
C LYS A 148 -7.07 6.15 11.60
N LEU A 149 -6.51 5.40 10.65
CA LEU A 149 -5.82 4.15 10.93
C LEU A 149 -4.46 4.38 11.62
N THR A 150 -3.71 5.41 11.22
CA THR A 150 -2.47 5.83 11.88
C THR A 150 -2.69 6.07 13.37
N TYR A 151 -3.77 6.72 13.80
CA TYR A 151 -4.06 6.88 15.23
C TYR A 151 -4.30 5.56 15.98
N LYS A 152 -4.75 4.50 15.29
CA LYS A 152 -4.97 3.17 15.88
C LYS A 152 -3.71 2.32 15.93
N ASN A 153 -2.94 2.30 14.84
CA ASN A 153 -1.72 1.51 14.73
C ASN A 153 -0.66 2.22 13.87
N PRO A 154 0.06 3.20 14.45
CA PRO A 154 0.98 4.05 13.71
C PRO A 154 2.05 3.29 12.93
N THR A 155 2.64 2.24 13.52
CA THR A 155 3.75 1.51 12.91
C THR A 155 3.33 0.79 11.62
N VAL A 156 2.07 0.39 11.49
CA VAL A 156 1.58 -0.23 10.24
C VAL A 156 1.20 0.83 9.21
N TYR A 157 0.53 1.90 9.62
CA TYR A 157 -0.13 2.81 8.68
C TYR A 157 0.66 4.06 8.32
N LEU A 158 1.65 4.47 9.12
CA LEU A 158 2.55 5.57 8.76
C LEU A 158 3.28 5.33 7.43
N PRO A 159 3.80 4.12 7.13
CA PRO A 159 4.41 3.84 5.83
C PRO A 159 3.43 3.97 4.65
N TYR A 160 2.18 3.52 4.80
CA TYR A 160 1.16 3.70 3.75
C TYR A 160 0.89 5.18 3.52
N LEU A 161 0.71 5.95 4.60
CA LEU A 161 0.43 7.37 4.51
C LEU A 161 1.58 8.14 3.83
N SER A 162 2.81 7.97 4.31
CA SER A 162 3.98 8.69 3.79
C SER A 162 4.31 8.30 2.35
N SER A 163 4.23 7.00 2.03
CA SER A 163 4.47 6.51 0.68
C SER A 163 3.37 6.98 -0.29
N LEU A 164 2.10 7.01 0.10
CA LEU A 164 1.04 7.52 -0.76
C LEU A 164 1.17 9.03 -1.01
N ILE A 165 1.54 9.82 0.01
CA ILE A 165 1.76 11.27 -0.11
C ILE A 165 2.78 11.58 -1.21
N VAL A 166 3.89 10.83 -1.27
CA VAL A 166 4.98 11.14 -2.20
C VAL A 166 4.83 10.48 -3.56
N ARG A 167 4.18 9.31 -3.62
CA ARG A 167 4.07 8.53 -4.86
C ARG A 167 2.84 8.88 -5.69
N CYS A 168 1.76 9.36 -5.07
CA CYS A 168 0.52 9.65 -5.77
C CYS A 168 0.51 11.09 -6.33
N ARG A 169 0.36 11.21 -7.65
CA ARG A 169 0.17 12.50 -8.34
C ARG A 169 -1.27 12.98 -8.17
N ILE A 170 -1.45 13.92 -7.26
CA ILE A 170 -2.71 14.62 -6.97
C ILE A 170 -2.45 16.13 -6.86
N ASP A 171 -3.51 16.91 -6.71
CA ASP A 171 -3.44 18.36 -6.50
C ASP A 171 -2.45 18.74 -5.38
N GLU A 172 -1.55 19.68 -5.67
CA GLU A 172 -0.48 20.08 -4.75
C GLU A 172 -1.00 20.84 -3.53
N GLY A 173 -2.13 21.55 -3.65
CA GLY A 173 -2.79 22.18 -2.52
C GLY A 173 -3.30 21.15 -1.52
N VAL A 174 -3.99 20.11 -2.02
CA VAL A 174 -4.45 18.96 -1.22
C VAL A 174 -3.28 18.24 -0.56
N LYS A 175 -2.24 17.91 -1.33
CA LYS A 175 -1.05 17.21 -0.81
C LYS A 175 -0.34 18.02 0.27
N SER A 176 -0.21 19.33 0.09
CA SER A 176 0.41 20.23 1.07
C SER A 176 -0.40 20.33 2.37
N GLY A 177 -1.73 20.22 2.29
CA GLY A 177 -2.61 20.05 3.46
C GLY A 177 -2.23 18.81 4.28
N TYR A 178 -2.15 17.64 3.63
CA TYR A 178 -1.81 16.40 4.33
C TYR A 178 -0.39 16.36 4.88
N VAL A 179 0.58 16.99 4.22
CA VAL A 179 1.92 17.11 4.81
C VAL A 179 1.90 17.99 6.05
N ARG A 180 1.11 19.06 6.08
CA ARG A 180 0.94 19.89 7.28
C ARG A 180 0.31 19.11 8.43
N ASP A 181 -0.74 18.34 8.15
CA ASP A 181 -1.38 17.47 9.13
C ASP A 181 -0.41 16.41 9.65
N TYR A 182 0.43 15.86 8.77
CA TYR A 182 1.49 14.91 9.13
C TYR A 182 2.56 15.54 10.03
N LEU A 183 3.00 16.76 9.74
CA LEU A 183 3.93 17.50 10.61
C LEU A 183 3.31 17.82 11.96
N SER A 184 2.04 18.22 12.00
CA SER A 184 1.31 18.43 13.25
C SER A 184 1.23 17.14 14.06
N TYR A 185 0.97 16.01 13.40
CA TYR A 185 1.00 14.70 14.04
C TYR A 185 2.36 14.41 14.67
N ILE A 186 3.48 14.56 13.96
CA ILE A 186 4.83 14.34 14.51
C ILE A 186 5.09 15.24 15.71
N ARG A 187 4.77 16.53 15.60
CA ARG A 187 4.97 17.51 16.68
C ARG A 187 4.13 17.19 17.94
N SER A 188 3.02 16.47 17.79
CA SER A 188 2.19 16.02 18.91
C SER A 188 2.74 14.80 19.66
N LEU A 189 3.70 14.07 19.07
CA LEU A 189 4.26 12.88 19.67
C LEU A 189 5.26 13.22 20.77
N SER A 190 5.31 12.36 21.80
CA SER A 190 6.33 12.47 22.84
C SER A 190 7.71 12.16 22.25
N ARG A 191 8.65 13.08 22.50
CA ARG A 191 10.03 13.03 21.99
C ARG A 191 10.80 11.93 22.72
N SER A 192 10.71 10.71 22.20
CA SER A 192 11.32 9.51 22.76
C SER A 192 11.94 8.67 21.63
N SER A 193 12.88 7.79 21.94
CA SER A 193 13.39 6.78 21.00
C SER A 193 12.42 5.61 20.80
N SER A 194 11.11 5.83 21.01
CA SER A 194 10.10 4.82 20.72
C SER A 194 10.03 4.54 19.21
N ILE A 195 9.75 3.29 18.84
CA ILE A 195 9.63 2.89 17.43
C ILE A 195 8.60 3.73 16.66
N LEU A 196 7.54 4.17 17.35
CA LEU A 196 6.51 5.04 16.79
C LEU A 196 7.11 6.39 16.35
N TYR A 197 7.85 7.05 17.24
CA TYR A 197 8.49 8.33 16.93
C TYR A 197 9.57 8.17 15.85
N VAL A 198 10.40 7.12 15.95
CA VAL A 198 11.42 6.80 14.95
C VAL A 198 10.81 6.59 13.56
N SER A 199 9.73 5.80 13.46
CA SER A 199 9.03 5.53 12.20
C SER A 199 8.40 6.80 11.62
N ALA A 200 7.79 7.65 12.45
CA ALA A 200 7.21 8.91 12.00
C ALA A 200 8.29 9.88 11.48
N CYS A 201 9.41 10.00 12.20
CA CYS A 201 10.54 10.81 11.76
C CYS A 201 11.17 10.27 10.47
N GLN A 202 11.33 8.95 10.31
CA GLN A 202 11.82 8.36 9.06
C GLN A 202 10.91 8.69 7.88
N CYS A 203 9.60 8.55 8.08
CA CYS A 203 8.61 8.88 7.07
C CYS A 203 8.65 10.38 6.69
N LEU A 204 8.94 11.29 7.64
CA LEU A 204 9.19 12.70 7.33
C LEU A 204 10.45 12.91 6.47
N LEU A 205 11.56 12.23 6.80
CA LEU A 205 12.77 12.31 5.97
C LEU A 205 12.50 11.77 4.56
N TYR A 206 11.78 10.65 4.45
CA TYR A 206 11.34 10.08 3.18
C TYR A 206 10.47 11.07 2.38
N ILE A 207 9.48 11.72 3.01
CA ILE A 207 8.68 12.78 2.37
C ILE A 207 9.57 13.91 1.86
N SER A 208 10.53 14.33 2.67
CA SER A 208 11.44 15.44 2.35
C SER A 208 12.36 15.11 1.17
N CYS A 209 12.80 13.85 1.02
CA CYS A 209 13.58 13.41 -0.15
C CYS A 209 12.81 13.62 -1.46
N PHE A 210 11.49 13.37 -1.46
CA PHE A 210 10.66 13.57 -2.66
C PHE A 210 10.19 15.01 -2.84
N ARG A 211 10.10 15.79 -1.75
CA ARG A 211 9.54 17.14 -1.74
C ARG A 211 10.43 18.10 -0.97
N ARG A 212 11.35 18.76 -1.67
CA ARG A 212 12.36 19.66 -1.08
C ARG A 212 11.75 20.86 -0.35
N GLU A 213 10.56 21.30 -0.73
CA GLU A 213 9.81 22.35 -0.05
C GLU A 213 9.40 21.97 1.39
N ILE A 214 9.24 20.66 1.66
CA ILE A 214 8.89 20.15 2.99
C ILE A 214 10.07 20.23 3.95
N PHE A 215 11.30 20.06 3.43
CA PHE A 215 12.50 20.24 4.23
C PHE A 215 12.53 21.60 4.93
N MET A 216 12.26 22.68 4.19
CA MET A 216 12.24 24.03 4.77
C MET A 216 11.13 24.21 5.82
N ALA A 217 9.95 23.63 5.58
CA ALA A 217 8.80 23.72 6.49
C ALA A 217 8.96 22.88 7.77
N ALA A 218 9.83 21.87 7.75
CA ALA A 218 10.05 20.92 8.82
C ALA A 218 11.46 21.01 9.44
N LYS A 219 12.22 22.06 9.11
CA LYS A 219 13.64 22.21 9.49
C LYS A 219 13.85 22.07 10.99
N ASP A 220 12.97 22.65 11.81
CA ASP A 220 13.00 22.54 13.28
C ASP A 220 12.95 21.08 13.76
N VAL A 221 12.08 20.28 13.16
CA VAL A 221 11.92 18.86 13.50
C VAL A 221 13.11 18.05 12.99
N ILE A 222 13.60 18.36 11.78
CA ILE A 222 14.73 17.67 11.15
C ILE A 222 16.02 17.92 11.93
N ASP A 223 16.36 19.17 12.23
CA ASP A 223 17.54 19.51 13.04
C ASP A 223 17.50 18.73 14.37
N GLN A 224 16.33 18.69 15.02
CA GLN A 224 16.14 17.92 16.24
C GLN A 224 16.36 16.39 16.04
N ILE A 225 15.92 15.80 14.93
CA ILE A 225 16.12 14.37 14.63
C ILE A 225 17.62 14.02 14.62
N PHE A 226 18.45 14.88 14.02
CA PHE A 226 19.89 14.67 13.92
C PHE A 226 20.59 15.01 15.24
N ASP A 227 20.28 16.14 15.88
CA ASP A 227 20.89 16.57 17.14
C ASP A 227 20.64 15.60 18.30
N SER A 228 19.43 15.01 18.35
CA SER A 228 19.08 13.99 19.35
C SER A 228 19.59 12.59 19.02
N GLY A 229 20.21 12.41 17.85
CA GLY A 229 20.69 11.11 17.38
C GLY A 229 19.57 10.10 17.13
N ILE A 230 18.36 10.54 16.76
CA ILE A 230 17.24 9.64 16.41
C ILE A 230 17.45 9.02 15.02
N ALA A 231 18.09 9.75 14.10
CA ALA A 231 18.38 9.28 12.74
C ALA A 231 19.10 7.91 12.69
N ARG A 232 19.95 7.60 13.69
CA ARG A 232 20.69 6.32 13.73
C ARG A 232 19.82 5.08 13.84
N TYR A 233 18.57 5.22 14.27
CA TYR A 233 17.63 4.13 14.46
C TYR A 233 16.71 3.89 13.26
N MET A 234 16.88 4.67 12.19
CA MET A 234 16.08 4.57 10.98
C MET A 234 16.75 3.69 9.93
N ASN A 235 16.01 3.40 8.86
CA ASN A 235 16.52 2.81 7.64
C ASN A 235 17.68 3.63 7.07
N ARG A 236 18.84 2.97 6.97
CA ARG A 236 20.08 3.56 6.48
C ARG A 236 19.93 4.21 5.11
N ASN A 237 19.28 3.54 4.15
CA ASN A 237 19.16 4.05 2.79
C ASN A 237 18.33 5.34 2.72
N VAL A 238 17.29 5.47 3.55
CA VAL A 238 16.49 6.70 3.63
C VAL A 238 17.32 7.84 4.22
N VAL A 239 18.04 7.58 5.31
CA VAL A 239 18.86 8.59 5.98
C VAL A 239 20.02 9.03 5.09
N GLU A 240 20.74 8.10 4.47
CA GLU A 240 21.83 8.42 3.55
C GLU A 240 21.34 9.24 2.36
N MET A 241 20.23 8.85 1.72
CA MET A 241 19.63 9.64 0.64
C MET A 241 19.26 11.06 1.10
N PHE A 242 18.69 11.20 2.30
CA PHE A 242 18.33 12.50 2.85
C PHE A 242 19.59 13.36 3.11
N CYS A 243 20.61 12.77 3.72
CA CYS A 243 21.90 13.40 3.98
C CYS A 243 22.56 13.90 2.69
N ASP A 244 22.58 13.06 1.65
CA ASP A 244 23.12 13.40 0.33
C ASP A 244 22.40 14.60 -0.31
N LEU A 245 21.08 14.68 -0.16
CA LEU A 245 20.26 15.75 -0.76
C LEU A 245 20.36 17.09 -0.02
N PHE A 246 20.52 17.07 1.31
CA PHE A 246 20.37 18.26 2.15
C PHE A 246 21.60 18.63 2.98
N GLY A 247 22.70 17.87 2.88
CA GLY A 247 23.97 18.15 3.55
C GLY A 247 23.98 17.85 5.05
N TYR A 248 23.22 16.84 5.49
CA TYR A 248 23.28 16.32 6.87
C TYR A 248 24.30 15.17 6.96
N GLU A 249 24.71 14.82 8.17
CA GLU A 249 25.60 13.67 8.40
C GLU A 249 25.02 12.72 9.46
N CYS A 250 25.08 11.41 9.20
CA CYS A 250 24.81 10.37 10.18
C CYS A 250 25.87 9.27 10.07
N LYS A 251 26.78 9.20 11.04
CA LYS A 251 27.99 8.34 10.96
C LYS A 251 27.82 6.96 11.60
N MET A 252 26.81 6.79 12.46
CA MET A 252 26.59 5.53 13.17
C MET A 252 25.13 5.12 13.02
N PHE A 253 24.90 3.87 12.62
CA PHE A 253 23.58 3.26 12.57
C PHE A 253 23.48 2.15 13.61
N SER A 254 22.31 2.03 14.22
CA SER A 254 21.93 0.92 15.09
C SER A 254 20.88 0.09 14.37
N SER A 255 21.06 -1.23 14.32
CA SER A 255 20.08 -2.11 13.69
C SER A 255 18.80 -2.14 14.53
N TYR A 256 17.74 -1.53 14.01
CA TYR A 256 16.38 -1.75 14.48
C TYR A 256 15.70 -2.71 13.53
N ASP A 257 15.36 -3.91 14.02
CA ASP A 257 14.67 -4.94 13.26
C ASP A 257 13.15 -4.75 13.37
N HIS A 258 12.69 -3.61 12.85
CA HIS A 258 11.27 -3.28 12.80
C HIS A 258 10.85 -3.06 11.36
N ASP A 259 9.95 -3.93 10.90
CA ASP A 259 9.43 -3.95 9.54
C ASP A 259 8.93 -2.61 9.00
N CYS A 260 8.33 -1.79 9.87
CA CYS A 260 7.82 -0.46 9.52
C CYS A 260 8.89 0.51 9.00
N LEU A 261 10.17 0.19 9.23
CA LEU A 261 11.30 0.98 8.74
C LEU A 261 11.74 0.55 7.33
N TYR A 262 11.36 -0.65 6.86
CA TYR A 262 11.82 -1.22 5.59
C TYR A 262 10.70 -1.41 4.57
N PHE A 263 9.44 -1.24 4.98
CA PHE A 263 8.28 -1.41 4.12
C PHE A 263 7.78 -0.05 3.58
N PHE A 264 7.86 0.16 2.27
CA PHE A 264 7.31 1.33 1.57
C PHE A 264 6.20 0.86 0.63
N PRO A 265 4.92 0.92 1.04
CA PRO A 265 3.86 0.17 0.38
C PRO A 265 3.58 0.59 -1.06
N PHE A 266 3.93 1.80 -1.47
CA PHE A 266 3.71 2.29 -2.84
C PHE A 266 5.04 2.43 -3.61
N ASP A 267 6.09 1.71 -3.24
CA ASP A 267 7.14 1.38 -4.20
C ASP A 267 6.56 0.51 -5.33
N LEU A 268 7.18 0.56 -6.53
CA LEU A 268 6.61 -0.05 -7.73
C LEU A 268 6.15 -1.50 -7.48
N PRO A 269 4.97 -1.89 -7.99
CA PRO A 269 4.47 -3.24 -7.82
C PRO A 269 5.39 -4.25 -8.50
N ILE A 270 5.41 -5.47 -7.98
CA ILE A 270 6.21 -6.56 -8.55
C ILE A 270 5.57 -7.14 -9.82
N LEU A 271 4.26 -6.95 -10.00
CA LEU A 271 3.55 -7.33 -11.22
C LEU A 271 3.42 -6.12 -12.14
N GLU A 272 4.05 -6.19 -13.31
CA GLU A 272 4.11 -5.10 -14.30
C GLU A 272 2.72 -4.58 -14.69
N LYS A 273 1.76 -5.49 -14.95
CA LYS A 273 0.38 -5.12 -15.30
C LYS A 273 -0.32 -4.26 -14.24
N VAL A 274 0.05 -4.39 -12.96
CA VAL A 274 -0.45 -3.51 -11.90
C VAL A 274 0.20 -2.13 -11.98
N GLY A 275 1.50 -2.09 -12.33
CA GLY A 275 2.28 -0.88 -12.53
C GLY A 275 1.80 -0.06 -13.73
N ASP A 276 1.47 -0.71 -14.83
CA ASP A 276 0.95 -0.07 -16.04
C ASP A 276 -0.34 0.71 -15.74
N GLY A 277 -1.24 0.12 -14.93
CA GLY A 277 -2.51 0.72 -14.54
C GLY A 277 -2.41 1.98 -13.65
N ILE A 278 -1.22 2.31 -13.15
CA ILE A 278 -0.99 3.50 -12.28
C ILE A 278 0.05 4.47 -12.84
N HIS A 279 0.74 4.12 -13.93
CA HIS A 279 1.96 4.80 -14.38
C HIS A 279 1.78 6.31 -14.53
N GLU A 280 0.67 6.76 -15.12
CA GLU A 280 0.37 8.18 -15.36
C GLU A 280 0.21 8.99 -14.06
N PHE A 281 -0.16 8.32 -12.97
CA PHE A 281 -0.39 8.93 -11.66
C PHE A 281 0.77 8.71 -10.69
N TYR A 282 1.82 7.99 -11.12
CA TYR A 282 2.94 7.63 -10.26
C TYR A 282 4.07 8.67 -10.30
N ILE A 283 4.60 9.02 -9.13
CA ILE A 283 5.78 9.87 -8.99
C ILE A 283 7.00 8.97 -8.79
N HIS A 284 7.83 8.91 -9.83
CA HIS A 284 9.16 8.33 -9.76
C HIS A 284 10.10 9.25 -9.00
N PHE A 285 10.89 8.67 -8.10
CA PHE A 285 11.95 9.40 -7.43
C PHE A 285 12.99 9.83 -8.45
N ARG A 286 13.36 11.11 -8.44
CA ARG A 286 14.44 11.69 -9.24
C ARG A 286 15.35 12.46 -8.29
N ARG A 287 16.65 12.19 -8.36
CA ARG A 287 17.66 12.88 -7.55
C ARG A 287 17.79 14.35 -7.96
#